data_AF-A0A026WHB3-F1
#
_entry.id   AF-A0A026WHB3-F1
#
_cell.length_a   1.000
_cell.length_b   1.000
_cell.length_c   1.000
_cell.angle_alpha   90.00
_cell.angle_beta   90.00
_cell.angle_gamma   90.00
#
_symmetry.space_group_name_H-M   'P 1'
#
loop_
_entity.id
_entity.type
_entity.pdbx_description
1 polymer ?
#
loop_
_entity_poly.entity_id
_entity_poly.type
_entity_poly.pdbx_seq_one_letter_code
_entity_poly.pdbx_strand_id
1 'polypeptide(L)'
;MVKTIATRNHGLLPTSDLREWYDKHVMEIILSSPDEFQERDSGWALSKILNLTVNVNKYNPMRVGCVIDIPRAIQAKRAVVNVRAEDNACFAWAVIAALYSSARHADRKAQYPDFTSVLDVSVIEFPMTLDQIGRVERGDDVSINVFAEDEDGKRAAIVPLRLTDRKRDRHVNLLYVPDGHAGKPGHFTWIRDISRLVSAQLSRKQHQKYRVRTNYWSSFRQSILLVEIANIAS
;
A
#
# COMPACT_ATOMS: atom_id res chain seq x y z
N MET A 1 23.67 24.69 -11.70
CA MET A 1 22.58 24.44 -10.73
C MET A 1 21.89 23.16 -11.18
N VAL A 2 21.78 22.15 -10.33
CA VAL A 2 21.20 20.85 -10.71
C VAL A 2 19.69 20.89 -10.49
N LYS A 3 18.90 20.51 -11.50
CA LYS A 3 17.44 20.40 -11.39
C LYS A 3 17.01 18.94 -11.50
N THR A 4 15.88 18.62 -10.89
CA THR A 4 15.30 17.28 -10.92
C THR A 4 13.94 17.37 -11.60
N ILE A 5 13.70 16.48 -12.56
CA ILE A 5 12.43 16.36 -13.26
C ILE A 5 11.81 15.03 -12.82
N ALA A 6 10.58 15.07 -12.30
CA ALA A 6 9.84 13.86 -11.96
C ALA A 6 8.78 13.59 -13.02
N THR A 7 8.74 12.37 -13.54
CA THR A 7 7.75 11.95 -14.54
C THR A 7 6.64 11.12 -13.92
N ARG A 8 5.47 11.13 -14.55
CA ARG A 8 4.34 10.29 -14.14
C ARG A 8 4.61 8.83 -14.50
N ASN A 9 3.92 7.93 -13.81
CA ASN A 9 3.98 6.50 -14.14
C ASN A 9 3.18 6.23 -15.41
N HIS A 10 3.75 5.46 -16.33
CA HIS A 10 3.10 5.00 -17.55
C HIS A 10 3.05 3.48 -17.60
N GLY A 11 1.91 2.93 -18.03
CA GLY A 11 1.77 1.50 -18.25
C GLY A 11 2.61 1.03 -19.43
N LEU A 12 3.29 -0.10 -19.27
CA LEU A 12 4.00 -0.78 -20.34
C LEU A 12 3.43 -2.20 -20.46
N LEU A 13 2.84 -2.52 -21.61
CA LEU A 13 2.32 -3.86 -21.87
C LEU A 13 3.40 -4.71 -22.56
N PRO A 14 3.37 -6.05 -22.46
CA PRO A 14 4.29 -6.92 -23.18
C PRO A 14 4.26 -6.73 -24.71
N THR A 15 3.14 -6.23 -25.23
CA THR A 15 2.94 -5.93 -26.65
C THR A 15 3.29 -4.50 -27.04
N SER A 16 3.64 -3.64 -26.07
CA SER A 16 4.03 -2.26 -26.34
C SER A 16 5.44 -2.22 -26.93
N ASP A 17 5.67 -1.38 -27.94
CA ASP A 17 7.02 -1.09 -28.41
C ASP A 17 7.74 -0.22 -27.37
N LEU A 18 8.85 -0.75 -26.84
CA LEU A 18 9.68 -0.06 -25.86
C LEU A 18 10.29 1.23 -26.41
N ARG A 19 10.59 1.29 -27.71
CA ARG A 19 11.17 2.48 -28.36
C ARG A 19 10.14 3.58 -28.45
N GLU A 20 8.95 3.25 -28.95
CA GLU A 20 7.84 4.21 -29.04
C GLU A 20 7.45 4.74 -27.65
N TRP A 21 7.40 3.85 -26.66
CA TRP A 21 7.13 4.25 -25.28
C TRP A 21 8.21 5.20 -24.73
N TYR A 22 9.49 4.91 -24.99
CA TYR A 22 10.61 5.72 -24.55
C TYR A 22 10.61 7.09 -25.23
N ASP A 23 10.42 7.14 -26.54
CA ASP A 23 10.40 8.37 -27.31
C ASP A 23 9.26 9.28 -26.81
N LYS A 24 8.08 8.72 -26.61
CA LYS A 24 6.90 9.46 -26.15
C LYS A 24 6.98 9.90 -24.68
N HIS A 25 7.41 9.04 -23.77
CA HIS A 25 7.28 9.31 -22.32
C HIS A 25 8.57 9.77 -21.66
N VAL A 26 9.71 9.63 -22.33
CA VAL A 26 11.01 10.07 -21.83
C VAL A 26 11.56 11.19 -22.72
N MET A 27 11.65 10.98 -24.03
CA MET A 27 12.27 11.98 -24.92
C MET A 27 11.41 13.22 -25.10
N GLU A 28 10.10 13.11 -25.36
CA GLU A 28 9.24 14.29 -25.47
C GLU A 28 9.27 15.15 -24.20
N ILE A 29 9.35 14.55 -23.00
CA ILE A 29 9.42 15.30 -21.74
C ILE A 29 10.77 15.99 -21.58
N ILE A 30 11.86 15.30 -21.90
CA ILE A 30 13.21 15.88 -21.86
C ILE A 30 13.34 17.03 -22.86
N LEU A 31 12.68 16.93 -24.03
CA LEU A 31 12.72 17.94 -25.09
C LEU A 31 11.72 19.08 -24.89
N SER A 32 10.62 18.89 -24.17
CA SER A 32 9.63 19.94 -23.86
C SER A 32 9.91 20.70 -22.55
N SER A 33 10.59 20.10 -21.57
CA SER A 33 10.99 20.84 -20.35
C SER A 33 11.91 22.06 -20.61
N PRO A 34 12.83 22.07 -21.60
CA PRO A 34 13.65 23.22 -21.95
C PRO A 34 12.84 24.44 -22.36
N ASP A 35 11.73 24.26 -23.09
CA ASP A 35 10.89 25.37 -23.56
C ASP A 35 10.16 26.05 -22.38
N GLU A 36 9.65 25.27 -21.42
CA GLU A 36 9.11 25.79 -20.16
C GLU A 36 10.16 26.52 -19.30
N PHE A 37 11.46 26.19 -19.44
CA PHE A 37 12.55 26.89 -18.76
C PHE A 37 13.03 28.15 -19.49
N GLN A 38 12.87 28.21 -20.82
CA GLN A 38 13.23 29.38 -21.63
C GLN A 38 12.21 30.53 -21.49
N GLU A 39 10.93 30.23 -21.31
CA GLU A 39 9.87 31.25 -21.22
C GLU A 39 9.84 32.08 -19.91
N ARG A 40 10.74 31.80 -18.94
CA ARG A 40 10.78 32.51 -17.64
C ARG A 40 12.03 33.37 -17.44
N ASP A 41 12.49 34.08 -18.46
CA ASP A 41 13.51 35.16 -18.40
C ASP A 41 14.87 34.79 -17.75
N SER A 42 15.16 33.51 -17.54
CA SER A 42 16.25 33.10 -16.65
C SER A 42 17.51 32.58 -17.37
N GLY A 43 17.52 32.53 -18.70
CA GLY A 43 18.73 32.28 -19.52
C GLY A 43 19.28 30.85 -19.48
N TRP A 44 18.53 29.89 -18.95
CA TRP A 44 18.99 28.51 -18.78
C TRP A 44 18.79 27.67 -20.04
N ALA A 45 19.85 26.99 -20.49
CA ALA A 45 19.82 26.04 -21.59
C ALA A 45 20.24 24.64 -21.11
N LEU A 46 19.51 23.60 -21.54
CA LEU A 46 19.86 22.22 -21.21
C LEU A 46 21.25 21.91 -21.76
N SER A 47 22.19 21.59 -20.88
CA SER A 47 23.58 21.29 -21.27
C SER A 47 23.86 19.80 -21.25
N LYS A 48 23.54 19.11 -20.14
CA LYS A 48 23.84 17.68 -20.02
C LYS A 48 22.93 16.96 -19.01
N ILE A 49 22.48 15.77 -19.40
CA ILE A 49 21.81 14.85 -18.47
C ILE A 49 22.89 14.06 -17.73
N LEU A 50 22.95 14.21 -16.40
CA LEU A 50 23.93 13.50 -15.58
C LEU A 50 23.52 12.04 -15.37
N ASN A 51 22.27 11.80 -15.01
CA ASN A 51 21.75 10.48 -14.69
C ASN A 51 20.27 10.34 -15.06
N LEU A 52 19.96 9.29 -15.81
CA LEU A 52 18.59 8.86 -16.11
C LEU A 52 18.29 7.59 -15.32
N THR A 53 17.38 7.67 -14.35
CA THR A 53 16.91 6.50 -13.59
C THR A 53 15.50 6.15 -14.03
N VAL A 54 15.34 5.00 -14.68
CA VAL A 54 14.03 4.44 -15.05
C VAL A 54 13.65 3.39 -14.03
N ASN A 55 12.53 3.60 -13.32
CA ASN A 55 12.00 2.61 -12.39
C ASN A 55 10.88 1.82 -13.07
N VAL A 56 11.10 0.52 -13.29
CA VAL A 56 10.12 -0.37 -13.90
C VAL A 56 9.50 -1.25 -12.84
N ASN A 57 8.20 -1.08 -12.64
CA ASN A 57 7.42 -1.90 -11.72
C ASN A 57 6.63 -2.98 -12.47
N LYS A 58 6.75 -4.24 -12.02
CA LYS A 58 5.98 -5.35 -12.60
C LYS A 58 4.52 -5.26 -12.17
N TYR A 59 3.63 -4.96 -13.12
CA TYR A 59 2.18 -4.91 -12.92
C TYR A 59 1.52 -6.18 -13.49
N ASN A 60 0.78 -6.92 -12.66
CA ASN A 60 -0.01 -8.08 -13.10
C ASN A 60 -1.52 -7.76 -13.00
N PRO A 61 -2.18 -7.29 -14.06
CA PRO A 61 -3.60 -6.93 -14.01
C PRO A 61 -4.54 -8.11 -13.72
N MET A 62 -4.08 -9.37 -13.88
CA MET A 62 -4.94 -10.56 -13.78
C MET A 62 -5.13 -11.11 -12.35
N ARG A 63 -4.41 -10.60 -11.35
CA ARG A 63 -4.75 -10.90 -9.94
C ARG A 63 -5.97 -10.06 -9.54
N VAL A 64 -7.16 -10.64 -9.68
CA VAL A 64 -8.43 -10.13 -9.18
C VAL A 64 -8.73 -10.85 -7.87
N GLY A 65 -9.18 -10.11 -6.86
CA GLY A 65 -9.65 -10.68 -5.62
C GLY A 65 -8.62 -10.77 -4.50
N CYS A 66 -9.15 -11.07 -3.34
CA CYS A 66 -8.47 -11.06 -2.06
C CYS A 66 -7.78 -12.41 -1.76
N VAL A 67 -7.04 -12.91 -2.75
CA VAL A 67 -6.29 -14.17 -2.69
C VAL A 67 -4.79 -13.84 -2.64
N ILE A 68 -4.38 -13.26 -1.52
CA ILE A 68 -2.97 -12.97 -1.23
C ILE A 68 -2.46 -13.97 -0.20
N ASP A 69 -1.30 -14.56 -0.52
CA ASP A 69 -0.60 -15.46 0.38
C ASP A 69 0.12 -14.64 1.45
N ILE A 70 -0.37 -14.74 2.69
CA ILE A 70 0.28 -14.14 3.85
C ILE A 70 1.69 -14.74 4.00
N PRO A 71 2.73 -13.97 4.37
CA PRO A 71 4.05 -14.51 4.65
C PRO A 71 4.04 -15.71 5.60
N ARG A 72 4.84 -16.75 5.29
CA ARG A 72 4.88 -18.02 6.07
C ARG A 72 5.16 -17.79 7.56
N ALA A 73 5.97 -16.80 7.91
CA ALA A 73 6.30 -16.46 9.29
C ALA A 73 5.07 -16.03 10.11
N ILE A 74 4.09 -15.37 9.46
CA ILE A 74 2.83 -14.96 10.08
C ILE A 74 1.85 -16.13 10.10
N GLN A 75 1.75 -16.90 9.00
CA GLN A 75 0.89 -18.10 8.94
C GLN A 75 1.26 -19.13 10.02
N ALA A 76 2.55 -19.35 10.25
CA ALA A 76 3.06 -20.29 11.25
C ALA A 76 2.57 -19.95 12.67
N LYS A 77 2.34 -18.67 12.97
CA LYS A 77 1.81 -18.23 14.27
C LYS A 77 0.34 -18.60 14.47
N ARG A 78 -0.43 -18.92 13.41
CA ARG A 78 -1.88 -19.22 13.50
C ARG A 78 -2.69 -18.15 14.24
N ALA A 79 -2.22 -16.90 14.17
CA ALA A 79 -2.76 -15.73 14.84
C ALA A 79 -3.69 -14.89 13.95
N VAL A 80 -3.62 -15.13 12.65
CA VAL A 80 -4.32 -14.37 11.61
C VAL A 80 -5.25 -15.32 10.85
N VAL A 81 -6.43 -14.83 10.49
CA VAL A 81 -7.41 -15.51 9.64
C VAL A 81 -7.48 -14.78 8.31
N ASN A 82 -7.21 -15.52 7.23
CA ASN A 82 -7.32 -15.04 5.87
C ASN A 82 -8.57 -15.62 5.22
N VAL A 83 -9.65 -14.84 5.14
CA VAL A 83 -10.84 -15.28 4.41
C VAL A 83 -10.56 -15.16 2.92
N ARG A 84 -10.58 -16.29 2.22
CA ARG A 84 -10.33 -16.35 0.78
C ARG A 84 -11.61 -16.02 0.03
N ALA A 85 -11.58 -14.94 -0.73
CA ALA A 85 -12.66 -14.52 -1.60
C ALA A 85 -12.09 -14.03 -2.94
N GLU A 86 -12.85 -14.26 -4.01
CA GLU A 86 -12.52 -13.81 -5.38
C GLU A 86 -12.93 -12.34 -5.61
N ASP A 87 -13.69 -11.76 -4.67
CA ASP A 87 -14.03 -10.34 -4.64
C ASP A 87 -12.88 -9.50 -4.08
N ASN A 88 -12.87 -8.20 -4.37
CA ASN A 88 -11.89 -7.25 -3.82
C ASN A 88 -12.29 -6.73 -2.42
N ALA A 89 -13.11 -7.49 -1.68
CA ALA A 89 -13.74 -7.05 -0.42
C ALA A 89 -13.05 -7.62 0.84
N CYS A 90 -11.73 -7.84 0.81
CA CYS A 90 -10.96 -8.38 1.96
C CYS A 90 -11.21 -7.65 3.26
N PHE A 91 -11.33 -6.32 3.21
CA PHE A 91 -11.60 -5.51 4.40
C PHE A 91 -12.92 -5.92 5.05
N ALA A 92 -14.00 -5.98 4.25
CA ALA A 92 -15.32 -6.36 4.73
C ALA A 92 -15.29 -7.78 5.28
N TRP A 93 -14.72 -8.74 4.54
CA TRP A 93 -14.59 -10.12 4.99
C TRP A 93 -13.76 -10.28 6.28
N ALA A 94 -12.69 -9.50 6.44
CA ALA A 94 -11.89 -9.52 7.66
C ALA A 94 -12.65 -8.95 8.86
N VAL A 95 -13.43 -7.89 8.67
CA VAL A 95 -14.31 -7.35 9.72
C VAL A 95 -15.41 -8.35 10.07
N ILE A 96 -16.08 -8.97 9.09
CA ILE A 96 -17.08 -10.02 9.35
C ILE A 96 -16.47 -11.21 10.09
N ALA A 97 -15.27 -11.66 9.70
CA ALA A 97 -14.60 -12.76 10.37
C ALA A 97 -14.30 -12.46 11.85
N ALA A 98 -14.02 -11.19 12.17
CA ALA A 98 -13.82 -10.74 13.54
C ALA A 98 -15.12 -10.70 14.35
N LEU A 99 -16.22 -10.31 13.70
CA LEU A 99 -17.53 -10.18 14.32
C LEU A 99 -18.23 -11.54 14.52
N TYR A 100 -18.08 -12.44 13.55
CA TYR A 100 -18.70 -13.77 13.53
C TYR A 100 -17.62 -14.84 13.49
N SER A 101 -16.81 -14.92 14.55
CA SER A 101 -15.67 -15.82 14.56
C SER A 101 -16.08 -17.30 14.38
N SER A 102 -15.56 -17.96 13.36
CA SER A 102 -15.71 -19.41 13.18
C SER A 102 -14.52 -20.17 13.77
N ALA A 103 -14.81 -21.26 14.48
CA ALA A 103 -13.77 -22.13 15.05
C ALA A 103 -13.17 -23.10 14.00
N ARG A 104 -13.94 -23.47 12.97
CA ARG A 104 -13.55 -24.46 11.95
C ARG A 104 -13.57 -23.81 10.56
N HIS A 105 -12.53 -24.06 9.78
CA HIS A 105 -12.42 -23.55 8.41
C HIS A 105 -12.68 -22.04 8.29
N ALA A 106 -12.13 -21.27 9.24
CA ALA A 106 -12.29 -19.82 9.33
C ALA A 106 -11.76 -19.07 8.08
N ASP A 107 -11.02 -19.74 7.22
CA ASP A 107 -10.55 -19.25 5.93
C ASP A 107 -11.63 -19.27 4.82
N ARG A 108 -12.74 -19.97 5.02
CA ARG A 108 -13.78 -20.15 4.00
C ARG A 108 -14.88 -19.09 4.12
N LYS A 109 -15.10 -18.33 3.04
CA LYS A 109 -16.21 -17.36 2.91
C LYS A 109 -17.58 -17.92 3.31
N ALA A 110 -17.86 -19.18 2.96
CA ALA A 110 -19.14 -19.85 3.26
C ALA A 110 -19.46 -20.02 4.77
N GLN A 111 -18.50 -19.76 5.67
CA GLN A 111 -18.73 -19.81 7.12
C GLN A 111 -19.36 -18.52 7.67
N TYR A 112 -19.40 -17.47 6.86
CA TYR A 112 -19.77 -16.13 7.30
C TYR A 112 -21.03 -15.65 6.58
N PRO A 113 -21.85 -14.82 7.24
CA PRO A 113 -22.93 -14.11 6.56
C PRO A 113 -22.34 -13.18 5.49
N ASP A 114 -23.16 -12.82 4.50
CA ASP A 114 -22.74 -11.85 3.50
C ASP A 114 -22.48 -10.49 4.15
N PHE A 115 -21.36 -9.86 3.81
CA PHE A 115 -20.92 -8.63 4.46
C PHE A 115 -21.88 -7.47 4.21
N THR A 116 -22.59 -7.48 3.08
CA THR A 116 -23.62 -6.48 2.71
C THR A 116 -24.81 -6.45 3.66
N SER A 117 -25.07 -7.55 4.37
CA SER A 117 -26.17 -7.66 5.34
C SER A 117 -25.81 -7.13 6.73
N VAL A 118 -24.52 -6.92 7.00
CA VAL A 118 -23.98 -6.60 8.34
C VAL A 118 -23.30 -5.24 8.36
N LEU A 119 -22.60 -4.87 7.28
CA LEU A 119 -21.87 -3.62 7.16
C LEU A 119 -22.56 -2.73 6.14
N ASP A 120 -22.63 -1.44 6.42
CA ASP A 120 -23.04 -0.46 5.43
C ASP A 120 -21.95 -0.30 4.35
N VAL A 121 -22.07 -1.09 3.28
CA VAL A 121 -21.14 -1.05 2.14
C VAL A 121 -21.32 0.18 1.26
N SER A 122 -22.40 0.95 1.44
CA SER A 122 -22.63 2.16 0.62
C SER A 122 -21.62 3.27 0.90
N VAL A 123 -21.00 3.25 2.08
CA VAL A 123 -19.95 4.20 2.47
C VAL A 123 -18.53 3.73 2.14
N ILE A 124 -18.39 2.55 1.52
CA ILE A 124 -17.13 1.89 1.21
C ILE A 124 -16.91 1.89 -0.30
N GLU A 125 -15.82 2.51 -0.75
CA GLU A 125 -15.36 2.34 -2.13
C GLU A 125 -14.27 1.28 -2.18
N PHE A 126 -14.41 0.33 -3.11
CA PHE A 126 -13.39 -0.69 -3.32
C PHE A 126 -12.40 -0.24 -4.40
N PRO A 127 -11.08 -0.44 -4.18
CA PRO A 127 -10.47 -1.06 -3.00
C PRO A 127 -10.42 -0.13 -1.78
N MET A 128 -10.61 -0.72 -0.59
CA MET A 128 -10.63 0.01 0.68
C MET A 128 -9.30 0.72 0.97
N THR A 129 -9.37 1.99 1.36
CA THR A 129 -8.23 2.78 1.84
C THR A 129 -8.32 3.05 3.36
N LEU A 130 -7.17 3.35 4.00
CA LEU A 130 -7.12 3.60 5.45
C LEU A 130 -7.97 4.80 5.89
N ASP A 131 -8.10 5.82 5.04
CA ASP A 131 -8.84 7.05 5.33
C ASP A 131 -10.35 6.80 5.44
N GLN A 132 -10.86 5.83 4.67
CA GLN A 132 -12.27 5.46 4.68
C GLN A 132 -12.64 4.62 5.92
N ILE A 133 -11.67 3.99 6.61
CA ILE A 133 -11.93 3.19 7.82
C ILE A 133 -12.63 4.02 8.90
N GLY A 134 -12.28 5.30 9.03
CA GLY A 134 -12.94 6.20 9.99
C GLY A 134 -14.43 6.44 9.69
N ARG A 135 -14.87 6.25 8.43
CA ARG A 135 -16.29 6.32 8.05
C ARG A 135 -17.02 5.05 8.49
N VAL A 136 -16.43 3.88 8.22
CA VAL A 136 -16.95 2.57 8.65
C VAL A 136 -17.10 2.50 10.17
N GLU A 137 -16.08 2.96 10.91
CA GLU A 137 -16.12 3.00 12.38
C GLU A 137 -17.27 3.84 12.93
N ARG A 138 -17.69 4.89 12.20
CA ARG A 138 -18.81 5.76 12.59
C ARG A 138 -20.17 5.19 12.17
N GLY A 139 -20.24 4.50 11.04
CA GLY A 139 -21.47 3.90 10.53
C GLY A 139 -21.92 2.68 11.34
N ASP A 140 -21.00 1.73 11.57
CA ASP A 140 -21.36 0.41 12.13
C ASP A 140 -21.08 0.27 13.64
N ASP A 141 -20.70 1.36 14.31
CA ASP A 141 -20.25 1.39 15.71
C ASP A 141 -19.18 0.33 16.05
N VAL A 142 -18.22 0.15 15.13
CA VAL A 142 -17.06 -0.73 15.29
C VAL A 142 -15.80 0.12 15.49
N SER A 143 -14.83 -0.39 16.23
CA SER A 143 -13.52 0.25 16.39
C SER A 143 -12.44 -0.65 15.79
N ILE A 144 -11.57 -0.09 14.94
CA ILE A 144 -10.69 -0.87 14.06
C ILE A 144 -9.25 -0.40 14.22
N ASN A 145 -8.37 -1.31 14.63
CA ASN A 145 -6.93 -1.12 14.55
C ASN A 145 -6.38 -1.83 13.33
N VAL A 146 -5.38 -1.23 12.68
CA VAL A 146 -4.66 -1.82 11.55
C VAL A 146 -3.19 -1.89 11.89
N PHE A 147 -2.61 -3.08 11.73
CA PHE A 147 -1.19 -3.36 11.90
C PHE A 147 -0.57 -3.75 10.56
N ALA A 148 0.74 -3.58 10.41
CA ALA A 148 1.49 -4.01 9.24
C ALA A 148 2.85 -4.57 9.67
N GLU A 149 3.52 -5.27 8.76
CA GLU A 149 4.91 -5.67 8.93
C GLU A 149 5.84 -4.46 8.61
N ASP A 150 6.89 -4.29 9.42
CA ASP A 150 7.91 -3.26 9.22
C ASP A 150 8.87 -3.66 8.09
N GLU A 151 8.83 -2.91 6.99
CA GLU A 151 9.66 -3.16 5.80
C GLU A 151 11.13 -2.78 6.03
N ASP A 152 11.41 -1.83 6.94
CA ASP A 152 12.77 -1.31 7.20
C ASP A 152 13.57 -2.19 8.19
N GLY A 153 12.89 -3.11 8.88
CA GLY A 153 13.48 -3.92 9.93
C GLY A 153 14.17 -5.17 9.38
N LYS A 154 15.39 -5.47 9.84
CA LYS A 154 16.03 -6.80 9.68
C LYS A 154 15.20 -7.97 10.27
N ARG A 155 14.05 -7.68 10.87
CA ARG A 155 13.12 -8.62 11.49
C ARG A 155 11.69 -8.16 11.19
N ALA A 156 10.88 -9.10 10.72
CA ALA A 156 9.43 -9.14 10.58
C ALA A 156 8.65 -8.65 11.83
N ALA A 157 8.81 -7.38 12.20
CA ALA A 157 8.17 -6.78 13.35
C ALA A 157 6.80 -6.24 12.93
N ILE A 158 5.78 -6.52 13.74
CA ILE A 158 4.43 -6.00 13.55
C ILE A 158 4.33 -4.65 14.25
N VAL A 159 3.95 -3.63 13.48
CA VAL A 159 3.81 -2.24 13.93
C VAL A 159 2.40 -1.75 13.66
N PRO A 160 1.86 -0.85 14.51
CA PRO A 160 0.57 -0.22 14.26
C PRO A 160 0.67 0.74 13.07
N LEU A 161 -0.20 0.54 12.08
CA LEU A 161 -0.36 1.41 10.92
C LEU A 161 -1.46 2.46 11.18
N ARG A 162 -2.55 2.04 11.83
CA ARG A 162 -3.66 2.90 12.26
C ARG A 162 -4.20 2.38 13.58
N LEU A 163 -4.44 3.27 14.53
CA LEU A 163 -5.14 2.94 15.77
C LEU A 163 -6.42 3.76 15.84
N THR A 164 -7.45 3.14 16.39
CA THR A 164 -8.70 3.83 16.68
C THR A 164 -8.53 4.71 17.92
N ASP A 165 -9.05 5.94 17.89
CA ASP A 165 -8.98 6.86 19.03
C ASP A 165 -9.93 6.44 20.17
N ARG A 166 -11.02 5.76 19.82
CA ARG A 166 -12.07 5.35 20.75
C ARG A 166 -12.34 3.86 20.59
N LYS A 167 -11.93 3.08 21.59
CA LYS A 167 -12.27 1.67 21.67
C LYS A 167 -13.77 1.54 21.95
N ARG A 168 -14.47 0.81 21.08
CA ARG A 168 -15.88 0.43 21.21
C ARG A 168 -15.99 -1.02 21.69
N ASP A 169 -17.21 -1.44 22.01
CA ASP A 169 -17.51 -2.82 22.43
C ASP A 169 -17.11 -3.82 21.32
N ARG A 170 -17.54 -3.53 20.09
CA ARG A 170 -17.09 -4.24 18.89
C ARG A 170 -15.73 -3.68 18.47
N HIS A 171 -14.67 -4.45 18.73
CA HIS A 171 -13.30 -4.06 18.41
C HIS A 171 -12.59 -5.08 17.54
N VAL A 172 -12.01 -4.62 16.43
CA VAL A 172 -11.37 -5.45 15.42
C VAL A 172 -9.91 -5.05 15.25
N ASN A 173 -9.03 -6.04 15.26
CA ASN A 173 -7.62 -5.86 14.90
C ASN A 173 -7.39 -6.49 13.53
N LEU A 174 -6.92 -5.69 12.57
CA LEU A 174 -6.62 -6.11 11.21
C LEU A 174 -5.11 -6.08 10.96
N LEU A 175 -4.63 -7.00 10.14
CA LEU A 175 -3.29 -6.98 9.56
C LEU A 175 -3.42 -6.60 8.08
N TYR A 176 -2.75 -5.51 7.72
CA TYR A 176 -2.53 -5.08 6.35
C TYR A 176 -1.28 -5.75 5.80
N VAL A 177 -1.42 -6.46 4.70
CA VAL A 177 -0.35 -7.12 3.98
C VAL A 177 -0.22 -6.42 2.63
N PRO A 178 0.83 -5.61 2.39
CA PRO A 178 1.06 -5.01 1.09
C PRO A 178 1.11 -6.09 0.01
N ASP A 179 0.48 -5.83 -1.14
CA ASP A 179 0.72 -6.69 -2.30
C ASP A 179 2.12 -6.38 -2.83
N GLY A 180 2.93 -7.41 -3.06
CA GLY A 180 4.28 -7.27 -3.63
C GLY A 180 4.29 -6.76 -5.08
N HIS A 181 3.12 -6.53 -5.68
CA HIS A 181 2.97 -5.94 -7.01
C HIS A 181 2.68 -4.45 -6.90
N ALA A 182 3.48 -3.62 -7.58
CA ALA A 182 3.33 -2.18 -7.50
C ALA A 182 1.97 -1.71 -8.03
N GLY A 183 1.39 -0.72 -7.34
CA GLY A 183 0.12 -0.10 -7.71
C GLY A 183 -1.12 -0.93 -7.36
N LYS A 184 -0.96 -2.07 -6.67
CA LYS A 184 -2.09 -2.84 -6.16
C LYS A 184 -2.44 -2.47 -4.72
N PRO A 185 -3.74 -2.42 -4.38
CA PRO A 185 -4.17 -2.26 -3.00
C PRO A 185 -3.68 -3.48 -2.18
N GLY A 186 -3.17 -3.24 -0.99
CA GLY A 186 -2.82 -4.32 -0.08
C GLY A 186 -4.05 -5.07 0.45
N HIS A 187 -3.78 -6.17 1.13
CA HIS A 187 -4.78 -7.11 1.62
C HIS A 187 -5.04 -6.94 3.10
N PHE A 188 -6.31 -6.98 3.51
CA PHE A 188 -6.69 -6.96 4.92
C PHE A 188 -7.02 -8.36 5.41
N THR A 189 -6.51 -8.69 6.60
CA THR A 189 -6.71 -9.98 7.25
C THR A 189 -7.05 -9.77 8.72
N TRP A 190 -7.82 -10.68 9.31
CA TRP A 190 -8.23 -10.53 10.70
C TRP A 190 -7.17 -11.08 11.65
N ILE A 191 -6.73 -10.28 12.63
CA ILE A 191 -5.90 -10.73 13.74
C ILE A 191 -6.81 -11.25 14.85
N ARG A 192 -6.89 -12.58 14.96
CA ARG A 192 -7.61 -13.26 16.04
C ARG A 192 -6.86 -13.21 17.37
N ASP A 193 -5.53 -13.25 17.33
CA ASP A 193 -4.69 -13.30 18.54
C ASP A 193 -3.44 -12.42 18.38
N ILE A 194 -3.54 -11.17 18.82
CA ILE A 194 -2.45 -10.20 18.70
C ILE A 194 -1.24 -10.61 19.53
N SER A 195 -1.43 -11.14 20.74
CA SER A 195 -0.36 -11.57 21.63
C SER A 195 0.49 -12.66 20.97
N ARG A 196 -0.17 -13.62 20.32
CA ARG A 196 0.51 -14.67 19.56
C ARG A 196 1.22 -14.12 18.33
N LEU A 197 0.60 -13.16 17.63
CA LEU A 197 1.21 -12.51 16.47
C LEU A 197 2.51 -11.77 16.83
N VAL A 198 2.55 -11.06 17.96
CA VAL A 198 3.73 -10.28 18.39
C VAL A 198 4.61 -11.00 19.42
N SER A 199 4.33 -12.27 19.71
CA SER A 199 5.06 -13.06 20.72
C SER A 199 6.58 -13.03 20.56
N ALA A 200 7.07 -13.10 19.31
CA ALA A 200 8.50 -13.02 18.98
C ALA A 200 9.14 -11.64 19.24
N GLN A 201 8.33 -10.58 19.26
CA GLN A 201 8.76 -9.22 19.63
C GLN A 201 8.82 -9.06 21.15
N LEU A 202 7.87 -9.67 21.88
CA LEU A 202 7.76 -9.58 23.33
C LEU A 202 8.81 -10.41 24.07
N SER A 203 9.13 -11.61 23.60
CA SER A 203 10.02 -12.54 24.33
C SER A 203 11.48 -12.11 24.40
N ARG A 204 11.87 -11.04 23.69
CA ARG A 204 13.30 -10.70 23.53
C ARG A 204 13.78 -9.41 24.17
N LYS A 205 12.94 -8.45 24.58
CA LYS A 205 13.35 -7.30 25.42
C LYS A 205 12.16 -6.72 26.19
N GLN A 206 12.29 -6.63 27.52
CA GLN A 206 11.50 -5.71 28.34
C GLN A 206 11.52 -4.32 27.68
N HIS A 207 10.34 -3.73 27.48
CA HIS A 207 10.12 -2.38 26.92
C HIS A 207 10.52 -2.15 25.45
N GLN A 208 9.66 -2.55 24.50
CA GLN A 208 9.58 -1.84 23.21
C GLN A 208 8.29 -1.02 23.16
N LYS A 209 8.45 0.31 23.30
CA LYS A 209 7.39 1.30 23.03
C LYS A 209 7.01 1.20 21.55
N TYR A 210 5.71 1.06 21.28
CA TYR A 210 5.15 1.16 19.93
C TYR A 210 5.47 2.54 19.36
N ARG A 211 6.38 2.62 18.39
CA ARG A 211 6.57 3.85 17.61
C ARG A 211 5.61 3.80 16.44
N VAL A 212 4.54 4.58 16.52
CA VAL A 212 3.70 4.89 15.35
C VAL A 212 4.57 5.77 14.45
N ARG A 213 4.99 5.26 13.28
CA ARG A 213 5.65 6.08 12.25
C ARG A 213 4.57 6.59 11.31
N THR A 214 4.38 7.90 11.28
CA THR A 214 3.45 8.63 10.39
C THR A 214 3.85 8.64 8.91
N ASN A 215 4.93 7.94 8.51
CA ASN A 215 5.58 8.13 7.21
C ASN A 215 5.60 6.87 6.33
N TYR A 216 4.61 5.97 6.44
CA TYR A 216 4.50 4.80 5.54
C TYR A 216 4.27 5.17 4.06
N TRP A 217 4.08 6.45 3.74
CA TRP A 217 3.78 6.94 2.39
C TRP A 217 5.00 7.45 1.59
N SER A 218 6.19 7.57 2.21
CA SER A 218 7.37 8.10 1.49
C SER A 218 8.09 7.09 0.59
N SER A 219 7.68 5.82 0.57
CA SER A 219 8.33 4.78 -0.25
C SER A 219 7.77 4.65 -1.67
N PHE A 220 6.69 5.36 -2.01
CA PHE A 220 6.37 5.64 -3.42
C PHE A 220 7.30 6.75 -3.92
N ARG A 221 8.60 6.42 -4.04
CA ARG A 221 9.55 7.25 -4.76
C ARG A 221 9.08 7.37 -6.19
N GLN A 222 8.50 8.53 -6.51
CA GLN A 222 8.31 9.00 -7.87
C GLN A 222 9.66 8.93 -8.60
N SER A 223 9.60 8.50 -9.85
CA SER A 223 10.73 8.49 -10.78
C SER A 223 11.41 9.86 -10.76
N ILE A 224 12.65 9.91 -10.30
CA ILE A 224 13.48 11.12 -10.24
C ILE A 224 14.48 11.04 -11.40
N LEU A 225 14.31 11.91 -12.39
CA LEU A 225 15.29 12.20 -13.44
C LEU A 225 16.18 13.36 -12.93
N LEU A 226 17.49 13.14 -12.82
CA LEU A 226 18.44 14.20 -12.42
C LEU A 226 19.07 14.81 -13.67
N VAL A 227 18.72 16.07 -13.96
CA VAL A 227 19.15 16.78 -15.17
C VAL A 227 19.91 18.05 -14.80
N GLU A 228 21.15 18.19 -15.28
CA GLU A 228 21.94 19.41 -15.04
C GLU A 228 21.80 20.36 -16.24
N ILE A 229 21.28 21.55 -15.96
CA ILE A 229 21.04 22.59 -16.96
C ILE A 229 22.08 23.68 -16.69
N ALA A 230 22.76 24.16 -17.74
CA ALA A 230 23.78 25.20 -17.61
C ALA A 230 23.20 26.58 -18.00
N ASN A 231 23.68 27.63 -17.34
CA ASN A 231 23.33 28.99 -17.70
C ASN A 231 24.28 29.44 -18.82
N ILE A 232 23.76 29.80 -19.98
CA ILE A 232 24.55 30.40 -21.07
C ILE A 232 24.10 31.85 -21.16
N ALA A 233 24.50 32.65 -20.18
CA ALA A 233 24.48 34.09 -20.33
C ALA A 233 25.68 34.48 -21.20
N SER A 234 25.40 35.01 -22.39
CA SER A 234 26.37 35.74 -23.21
C SER A 234 26.83 37.02 -22.52
#